data_AF-A0A848YAC8-F1
#
_entry.id   AF-A0A848YAC8-F1
#
_cell.length_a   1.000
_cell.length_b   1.000
_cell.length_c   1.000
_cell.angle_alpha   90.00
_cell.angle_beta   90.00
_cell.angle_gamma   90.00
#
_symmetry.space_group_name_H-M   'P 1'
#
loop_
_entity.id
_entity.type
_entity.pdbx_description
1 polymer ?
#
loop_
_entity_poly.entity_id
_entity_poly.type
_entity_poly.pdbx_seq_one_letter_code
_entity_poly.pdbx_strand_id
1 'polypeptide(L)'
;MSWLRFKLIGPFLAALLLILPLASANAEDWGTPYDKLFAEAADRVKHSKAKDGTEIREFLTKGSVQIRQERKDGKVSTGTLDMQHGAVLCFWEIAVTVRAALQTCQETNRPKLAARLDTTIGKLNRFIVANALEKPTMAQMQSAIDARMDRFRQSQAAPQTGRVSCAKSGQKALAFFNSYLTDVAKKSDDDYQAGIDKLLSVPRLPSMNPCL
;
A
#
# COMPACT_ATOMS: atom_id res chain seq x y z
N MET A 1 47.01 22.63 -78.88
CA MET A 1 47.22 23.03 -77.46
C MET A 1 46.33 22.15 -76.59
N SER A 2 46.93 21.54 -75.55
CA SER A 2 46.35 20.88 -74.36
C SER A 2 45.17 19.91 -74.53
N TRP A 3 45.36 18.58 -74.43
CA TRP A 3 45.69 17.73 -73.26
C TRP A 3 44.48 17.28 -72.41
N LEU A 4 44.52 15.99 -72.09
CA LEU A 4 43.95 15.26 -70.93
C LEU A 4 42.60 14.52 -71.03
N ARG A 5 42.77 13.20 -71.21
CA ARG A 5 41.95 12.08 -70.71
C ARG A 5 41.59 12.25 -69.23
N PHE A 6 40.44 11.70 -68.79
CA PHE A 6 40.39 10.80 -67.63
C PHE A 6 39.10 9.94 -67.61
N LYS A 7 39.29 8.62 -67.48
CA LYS A 7 38.30 7.61 -67.09
C LYS A 7 37.79 7.90 -65.68
N LEU A 8 36.57 7.51 -65.36
CA LEU A 8 36.28 6.69 -64.16
C LEU A 8 34.84 6.14 -64.19
N ILE A 9 34.77 4.83 -64.33
CA ILE A 9 33.63 3.96 -64.03
C ILE A 9 33.54 3.93 -62.49
N GLY A 10 32.43 4.39 -61.92
CA GLY A 10 32.15 4.36 -60.48
C GLY A 10 31.09 3.31 -60.16
N PRO A 11 31.35 2.35 -59.25
CA PRO A 11 30.42 1.29 -58.92
C PRO A 11 29.36 1.75 -57.91
N PHE A 12 28.20 1.10 -58.02
CA PHE A 12 27.16 0.93 -57.02
C PHE A 12 27.64 1.04 -55.56
N LEU A 13 27.05 1.97 -54.82
CA LEU A 13 26.93 1.89 -53.35
C LEU A 13 25.58 2.49 -52.97
N ALA A 14 24.52 1.71 -53.20
CA ALA A 14 23.22 1.96 -52.61
C ALA A 14 23.36 1.67 -51.10
N ALA A 15 23.44 2.74 -50.30
CA ALA A 15 23.38 2.66 -48.85
C ALA A 15 21.99 2.15 -48.45
N LEU A 16 21.90 0.85 -48.18
CA LEU A 16 20.73 0.19 -47.61
C LEU A 16 20.61 0.64 -46.15
N LEU A 17 19.90 1.75 -45.91
CA LEU A 17 19.44 2.15 -44.59
C LEU A 17 18.48 1.06 -44.07
N LEU A 18 19.03 0.09 -43.34
CA LEU A 18 18.28 -0.83 -42.49
C LEU A 18 17.58 0.00 -41.40
N ILE A 19 16.36 0.43 -41.69
CA ILE A 19 15.40 0.90 -40.69
C ILE A 19 15.06 -0.32 -39.84
N LEU A 20 15.86 -0.56 -38.81
CA LEU A 20 15.50 -1.50 -37.75
C LEU A 20 14.20 -0.97 -37.14
N PRO A 21 13.10 -1.74 -37.14
CA PRO A 21 11.97 -1.40 -36.31
C PRO A 21 12.48 -1.39 -34.88
N LEU A 22 12.49 -0.21 -34.26
CA LEU A 22 12.47 -0.10 -32.81
C LEU A 22 11.26 -0.90 -32.38
N ALA A 23 11.48 -2.16 -32.02
CA ALA A 23 10.52 -2.97 -31.31
C ALA A 23 10.17 -2.13 -30.09
N SER A 24 9.04 -1.44 -30.19
CA SER A 24 8.43 -0.79 -29.06
C SER A 24 8.13 -1.96 -28.15
N ALA A 25 8.99 -2.17 -27.15
CA ALA A 25 8.69 -3.03 -26.03
C ALA A 25 7.43 -2.42 -25.43
N ASN A 26 6.28 -2.90 -25.90
CA ASN A 26 5.00 -2.55 -25.32
C ASN A 26 5.17 -2.92 -23.86
N ALA A 27 5.22 -1.90 -23.00
CA ALA A 27 5.26 -2.09 -21.57
C ALA A 27 4.14 -3.07 -21.26
N GLU A 28 4.51 -4.26 -20.80
CA GLU A 28 3.55 -5.32 -20.57
C GLU A 28 2.51 -4.77 -19.59
N ASP A 29 1.24 -4.74 -19.99
CA ASP A 29 0.19 -4.12 -19.18
C ASP A 29 -0.18 -5.07 -18.05
N TRP A 30 0.15 -4.69 -16.82
CA TRP A 30 -0.25 -5.42 -15.62
C TRP A 30 -1.46 -4.72 -14.96
N GLY A 31 -1.97 -3.62 -15.52
CA GLY A 31 -3.26 -3.02 -15.22
C GLY A 31 -3.39 -2.43 -13.82
N THR A 32 -2.28 -2.03 -13.20
CA THR A 32 -2.28 -1.55 -11.80
C THR A 32 -1.64 -0.18 -11.66
N PRO A 33 -1.99 0.61 -10.62
CA PRO A 33 -1.33 1.90 -10.41
C PRO A 33 0.18 1.76 -10.16
N TYR A 34 0.66 0.55 -9.80
CA TYR A 34 2.06 0.25 -9.51
C TYR A 34 2.93 0.12 -10.76
N ASP A 35 2.36 0.01 -11.96
CA ASP A 35 3.12 -0.21 -13.21
C ASP A 35 4.15 0.90 -13.45
N LYS A 36 3.80 2.14 -13.10
CA LYS A 36 4.74 3.27 -13.13
C LYS A 36 5.97 3.04 -12.23
N LEU A 37 5.77 2.49 -11.04
CA LEU A 37 6.86 2.22 -10.12
C LEU A 37 7.76 1.06 -10.60
N PHE A 38 7.17 0.06 -11.28
CA PHE A 38 7.94 -1.00 -11.95
C PHE A 38 8.75 -0.44 -13.12
N ALA A 39 8.18 0.46 -13.93
CA ALA A 39 8.92 1.11 -15.01
C ALA A 39 10.09 1.97 -14.50
N GLU A 40 9.87 2.75 -13.44
CA GLU A 40 10.92 3.55 -12.78
C GLU A 40 12.00 2.70 -12.11
N ALA A 41 11.70 1.43 -11.80
CA ALA A 41 12.60 0.49 -11.15
C ALA A 41 13.06 -0.64 -12.07
N ALA A 42 12.93 -0.50 -13.40
CA ALA A 42 13.09 -1.58 -14.36
C ALA A 42 14.43 -2.34 -14.21
N ASP A 43 15.51 -1.64 -13.83
CA ASP A 43 16.84 -2.20 -13.58
C ASP A 43 16.94 -3.06 -12.30
N ARG A 44 15.94 -2.97 -11.42
CA ARG A 44 15.87 -3.63 -10.12
C ARG A 44 14.69 -4.62 -10.01
N VAL A 45 13.86 -4.74 -11.04
CA VAL A 45 12.75 -5.70 -11.04
C VAL A 45 13.27 -7.11 -11.20
N LYS A 46 12.87 -7.99 -10.30
CA LYS A 46 13.06 -9.43 -10.42
C LYS A 46 11.83 -10.04 -11.05
N HIS A 47 12.04 -10.80 -12.12
CA HIS A 47 11.00 -11.59 -12.77
C HIS A 47 11.21 -13.08 -12.45
N SER A 48 10.13 -13.79 -12.15
CA SER A 48 10.16 -15.23 -11.93
C SER A 48 8.82 -15.88 -12.33
N LYS A 49 8.81 -17.20 -12.46
CA LYS A 49 7.60 -17.98 -12.72
C LYS A 49 7.50 -19.10 -11.69
N ALA A 50 6.37 -19.18 -10.99
CA ALA A 50 6.11 -20.26 -10.06
C ALA A 50 5.81 -21.58 -10.80
N LYS A 51 5.86 -22.70 -10.07
CA LYS A 51 5.63 -24.04 -10.64
C LYS A 51 4.23 -24.22 -11.26
N ASP A 52 3.26 -23.49 -10.76
CA ASP A 52 1.88 -23.50 -11.26
C ASP A 52 1.65 -22.55 -12.45
N GLY A 53 2.72 -21.97 -13.00
CA GLY A 53 2.67 -21.05 -14.12
C GLY A 53 2.44 -19.58 -13.74
N THR A 54 2.26 -19.25 -12.46
CA THR A 54 2.09 -17.87 -12.01
C THR A 54 3.32 -17.02 -12.33
N GLU A 55 3.12 -15.93 -13.06
CA GLU A 55 4.16 -14.96 -13.36
C GLU A 55 4.30 -14.00 -12.21
N ILE A 56 5.52 -13.77 -11.74
CA ILE A 56 5.80 -12.91 -10.59
C ILE A 56 6.79 -11.85 -11.01
N ARG A 57 6.48 -10.59 -10.69
CA ARG A 57 7.44 -9.50 -10.72
C ARG A 57 7.49 -8.80 -9.37
N GLU A 58 8.68 -8.49 -8.89
CA GLU A 58 8.86 -7.82 -7.62
C GLU A 58 10.09 -6.92 -7.59
N PHE A 59 10.05 -5.90 -6.75
CA PHE A 59 11.22 -5.08 -6.43
C PHE A 59 11.08 -4.44 -5.06
N LEU A 60 12.19 -3.93 -4.54
CA LEU A 60 12.24 -3.17 -3.29
C LEU A 60 12.31 -1.68 -3.60
N THR A 61 11.36 -0.90 -3.08
CA THR A 61 11.37 0.57 -3.18
C THR A 61 12.50 1.17 -2.34
N LYS A 62 12.84 2.45 -2.58
CA LYS A 62 13.83 3.18 -1.76
C LYS A 62 13.41 3.31 -0.28
N GLY A 63 12.11 3.28 -0.01
CA GLY A 63 11.54 3.26 1.35
C GLY A 63 11.47 1.87 1.98
N SER A 64 12.10 0.86 1.37
CA SER A 64 12.12 -0.54 1.80
C SER A 64 10.72 -1.16 1.96
N VAL A 65 9.82 -0.78 1.05
CA VAL A 65 8.56 -1.51 0.82
C VAL A 65 8.77 -2.40 -0.40
N GLN A 66 8.62 -3.71 -0.23
CA GLN A 66 8.59 -4.64 -1.34
C GLN A 66 7.22 -4.56 -2.01
N ILE A 67 7.22 -4.39 -3.32
CA ILE A 67 6.02 -4.52 -4.14
C ILE A 67 6.17 -5.82 -4.93
N ARG A 68 5.20 -6.71 -4.80
CA ARG A 68 5.15 -7.98 -5.50
C ARG A 68 3.84 -8.08 -6.26
N GLN A 69 3.92 -8.37 -7.54
CA GLN A 69 2.77 -8.61 -8.40
C GLN A 69 2.80 -10.02 -8.93
N GLU A 70 1.65 -10.66 -8.90
CA GLU A 70 1.47 -12.01 -9.39
C GLU A 70 0.38 -11.99 -10.47
N ARG A 71 0.67 -12.60 -11.62
CA ARG A 71 -0.30 -12.79 -12.69
C ARG A 71 -0.56 -14.28 -12.86
N LYS A 72 -1.81 -14.67 -12.67
CA LYS A 72 -2.28 -16.04 -12.85
C LYS A 72 -3.62 -16.02 -13.59
N ASP A 73 -3.71 -16.78 -14.67
CA ASP A 73 -4.92 -16.87 -15.50
C ASP A 73 -5.46 -15.50 -15.94
N GLY A 74 -4.55 -14.59 -16.31
CA GLY A 74 -4.86 -13.22 -16.71
C GLY A 74 -5.24 -12.26 -15.56
N LYS A 75 -5.33 -12.74 -14.33
CA LYS A 75 -5.63 -11.91 -13.15
C LYS A 75 -4.34 -11.46 -12.49
N VAL A 76 -4.22 -10.16 -12.25
CA VAL A 76 -3.10 -9.56 -11.52
C VAL A 76 -3.50 -9.29 -10.08
N SER A 77 -2.69 -9.75 -9.13
CA SER A 77 -2.76 -9.38 -7.72
C SER A 77 -1.51 -8.58 -7.36
N THR A 78 -1.63 -7.68 -6.38
CA THR A 78 -0.49 -6.89 -5.88
C THR A 78 -0.45 -6.95 -4.36
N GLY A 79 0.70 -7.37 -3.83
CA GLY A 79 1.04 -7.33 -2.42
C GLY A 79 2.09 -6.26 -2.14
N THR A 80 1.94 -5.57 -1.01
CA THR A 80 2.98 -4.69 -0.45
C THR A 80 3.43 -5.22 0.89
N LEU A 81 4.74 -5.24 1.14
CA LEU A 81 5.37 -5.69 2.38
C LEU A 81 6.36 -4.62 2.88
N ASP A 82 6.11 -4.09 4.08
CA ASP A 82 7.03 -3.19 4.78
C ASP A 82 8.18 -3.99 5.40
N MET A 83 9.40 -3.64 5.05
CA MET A 83 10.61 -4.30 5.57
C MET A 83 11.30 -3.47 6.68
N GLN A 84 10.67 -2.41 7.20
CA GLN A 84 11.28 -1.53 8.21
C GLN A 84 10.49 -1.48 9.52
N HIS A 85 9.72 -0.41 9.71
CA HIS A 85 9.15 -0.01 11.00
C HIS A 85 7.71 -0.50 11.16
N GLY A 86 7.20 -1.26 10.19
CA GLY A 86 5.87 -1.85 10.21
C GLY A 86 4.91 -1.23 9.19
N ALA A 87 3.82 -1.95 8.94
CA ALA A 87 2.84 -1.64 7.92
C ALA A 87 1.87 -0.54 8.35
N VAL A 88 2.00 0.65 7.76
CA VAL A 88 1.22 1.84 8.13
C VAL A 88 -0.28 1.66 7.85
N LEU A 89 -0.69 1.04 6.73
CA LEU A 89 -2.12 0.83 6.46
C LEU A 89 -2.73 -0.19 7.40
N CYS A 90 -2.01 -1.28 7.73
CA CYS A 90 -2.48 -2.24 8.72
C CYS A 90 -2.70 -1.57 10.08
N PHE A 91 -1.72 -0.78 10.53
CA PHE A 91 -1.83 -0.11 11.82
C PHE A 91 -2.99 0.91 11.83
N TRP A 92 -3.21 1.61 10.71
CA TRP A 92 -4.37 2.50 10.53
C TRP A 92 -5.70 1.73 10.57
N GLU A 93 -5.81 0.60 9.88
CA GLU A 93 -7.01 -0.26 9.88
C GLU A 93 -7.34 -0.73 11.30
N ILE A 94 -6.33 -1.18 12.05
CA ILE A 94 -6.47 -1.57 13.46
C ILE A 94 -6.93 -0.40 14.31
N ALA A 95 -6.28 0.76 14.20
CA ALA A 95 -6.61 1.94 15.01
C ALA A 95 -8.06 2.41 14.79
N VAL A 96 -8.50 2.49 13.53
CA VAL A 96 -9.88 2.85 13.17
C VAL A 96 -10.87 1.82 13.70
N THR A 97 -10.57 0.53 13.56
CA THR A 97 -11.47 -0.53 14.01
C THR A 97 -11.60 -0.56 15.54
N VAL A 98 -10.49 -0.39 16.26
CA VAL A 98 -10.51 -0.26 17.72
C VAL A 98 -11.31 0.97 18.14
N ARG A 99 -11.14 2.11 17.44
CA ARG A 99 -11.91 3.32 17.71
C ARG A 99 -13.42 3.12 17.47
N ALA A 100 -13.80 2.34 16.46
CA ALA A 100 -15.18 1.94 16.21
C ALA A 100 -15.76 1.11 17.36
N ALA A 101 -14.98 0.17 17.87
CA ALA A 101 -15.35 -0.65 19.03
C ALA A 101 -15.50 0.20 20.31
N LEU A 102 -14.61 1.17 20.56
CA LEU A 102 -14.74 2.08 21.71
C LEU A 102 -16.01 2.94 21.66
N GLN A 103 -16.47 3.31 20.47
CA GLN A 103 -17.68 4.12 20.29
C GLN A 103 -18.96 3.29 20.37
N THR A 104 -18.92 2.07 19.84
CA THR A 104 -20.10 1.21 19.67
C THR A 104 -20.36 0.35 20.89
N CYS A 105 -19.31 -0.16 21.54
CA CYS A 105 -19.44 -1.13 22.63
C CYS A 105 -19.65 -0.45 23.98
N GLN A 106 -20.50 -1.04 24.81
CA GLN A 106 -20.92 -0.48 26.09
C GLN A 106 -19.83 -0.66 27.17
N GLU A 107 -19.09 -1.77 27.10
CA GLU A 107 -18.06 -2.19 28.05
C GLU A 107 -16.70 -1.51 27.85
N THR A 108 -16.57 -0.66 26.82
CA THR A 108 -15.28 -0.14 26.36
C THR A 108 -15.10 1.37 26.62
N ASN A 109 -15.86 1.97 27.55
CA ASN A 109 -15.74 3.41 27.85
C ASN A 109 -14.34 3.77 28.39
N ARG A 110 -13.44 4.17 27.49
CA ARG A 110 -12.04 4.51 27.76
C ARG A 110 -11.68 5.84 27.07
N PRO A 111 -12.14 6.99 27.60
CA PRO A 111 -12.00 8.29 26.93
C PRO A 111 -10.54 8.68 26.63
N LYS A 112 -9.61 8.38 27.54
CA LYS A 112 -8.17 8.61 27.31
C LYS A 112 -7.65 7.85 26.10
N LEU A 113 -8.06 6.58 25.95
CA LEU A 113 -7.65 5.73 24.84
C LEU A 113 -8.31 6.16 23.52
N ALA A 114 -9.57 6.60 23.56
CA ALA A 114 -10.23 7.16 22.40
C ALA A 114 -9.50 8.41 21.88
N ALA A 115 -9.15 9.36 22.76
CA ALA A 115 -8.38 10.55 22.39
C ALA A 115 -6.98 10.22 21.85
N ARG A 116 -6.32 9.22 22.45
CA ARG A 116 -5.04 8.69 21.98
C ARG A 116 -5.16 8.13 20.57
N LEU A 117 -6.19 7.32 20.28
CA LEU A 117 -6.44 6.77 18.94
C LEU A 117 -6.80 7.85 17.92
N ASP A 118 -7.60 8.85 18.28
CA ASP A 118 -7.96 9.95 17.39
C ASP A 118 -6.71 10.74 16.96
N THR A 119 -5.78 10.98 17.90
CA THR A 119 -4.47 11.59 17.60
C THR A 119 -3.64 10.72 16.65
N THR A 120 -3.57 9.42 16.92
CA THR A 120 -2.82 8.45 16.11
C THR A 120 -3.38 8.34 14.69
N ILE A 121 -4.70 8.20 14.53
CA ILE A 121 -5.37 8.17 13.24
C ILE A 121 -5.07 9.44 12.45
N GLY A 122 -5.06 10.60 13.11
CA GLY A 122 -4.65 11.87 12.50
C GLY A 122 -3.20 11.87 11.97
N LYS A 123 -2.24 11.33 12.74
CA LYS A 123 -0.84 11.18 12.29
C LYS A 123 -0.72 10.24 11.10
N LEU A 124 -1.39 9.09 11.16
CA LEU A 124 -1.40 8.08 10.10
C LEU A 124 -2.03 8.62 8.81
N ASN A 125 -3.16 9.33 8.91
CA ASN A 125 -3.80 9.96 7.75
C ASN A 125 -2.85 10.90 7.02
N ARG A 126 -2.16 11.79 7.76
CA ARG A 126 -1.18 12.71 7.15
C ARG A 126 -0.05 11.96 6.44
N PHE A 127 0.45 10.90 7.04
CA PHE A 127 1.46 10.05 6.41
C PHE A 127 0.93 9.40 5.13
N ILE A 128 -0.27 8.83 5.15
CA ILE A 128 -0.89 8.17 3.99
C ILE A 128 -1.12 9.18 2.86
N VAL A 129 -1.70 10.35 3.14
CA VAL A 129 -1.90 11.42 2.15
C VAL A 129 -0.58 11.85 1.49
N ALA A 130 0.49 11.96 2.28
CA ALA A 130 1.79 12.38 1.77
C ALA A 130 2.47 11.32 0.90
N ASN A 131 2.30 10.03 1.22
CA ASN A 131 3.13 8.95 0.67
C ASN A 131 2.39 7.92 -0.18
N ALA A 132 1.05 7.92 -0.23
CA ALA A 132 0.30 7.01 -1.08
C ALA A 132 0.57 7.29 -2.57
N LEU A 133 0.49 6.24 -3.37
CA LEU A 133 0.67 6.31 -4.83
C LEU A 133 -0.43 7.15 -5.47
N GLU A 134 -1.68 6.82 -5.16
CA GLU A 134 -2.85 7.63 -5.43
C GLU A 134 -3.15 8.42 -4.16
N LYS A 135 -2.69 9.67 -4.10
CA LYS A 135 -2.74 10.50 -2.88
C LYS A 135 -4.18 10.84 -2.52
N PRO A 136 -4.79 10.21 -1.50
CA PRO A 136 -6.13 10.59 -1.09
C PRO A 136 -6.10 11.98 -0.46
N THR A 137 -7.22 12.68 -0.52
CA THR A 137 -7.44 13.90 0.27
C THR A 137 -7.76 13.53 1.72
N MET A 138 -7.58 14.48 2.65
CA MET A 138 -8.01 14.31 4.03
C MET A 138 -9.53 14.05 4.15
N ALA A 139 -10.33 14.62 3.25
CA ALA A 139 -11.77 14.35 3.20
C ALA A 139 -12.06 12.90 2.82
N GLN A 140 -11.38 12.35 1.82
CA GLN A 140 -11.49 10.93 1.45
C GLN A 140 -11.04 10.01 2.59
N MET A 141 -9.97 10.38 3.32
CA MET A 141 -9.56 9.65 4.52
C MET A 141 -10.64 9.65 5.60
N GLN A 142 -11.30 10.78 5.84
CA GLN A 142 -12.39 10.87 6.80
C GLN A 142 -13.60 10.03 6.36
N SER A 143 -14.02 10.11 5.10
CA SER A 143 -15.12 9.27 4.58
C SER A 143 -14.80 7.77 4.69
N ALA A 144 -13.53 7.38 4.51
CA ALA A 144 -13.09 6.00 4.69
C ALA A 144 -13.12 5.52 6.16
N ILE A 145 -12.92 6.44 7.11
CA ILE A 145 -13.09 6.19 8.55
C ILE A 145 -14.58 6.02 8.85
N ASP A 146 -15.42 6.98 8.44
CA ASP A 146 -16.85 6.97 8.72
C ASP A 146 -17.51 5.68 8.19
N ALA A 147 -17.19 5.31 6.95
CA ALA A 147 -17.67 4.06 6.35
C ALA A 147 -17.24 2.80 7.13
N ARG A 148 -16.04 2.78 7.73
CA ARG A 148 -15.57 1.67 8.58
C ARG A 148 -16.30 1.66 9.91
N MET A 149 -16.50 2.81 10.53
CA MET A 149 -17.25 2.95 11.77
C MET A 149 -18.71 2.46 11.58
N ASP A 150 -19.32 2.82 10.46
CA ASP A 150 -20.67 2.39 10.10
C ASP A 150 -20.75 0.89 9.83
N ARG A 151 -19.81 0.33 9.06
CA ARG A 151 -19.72 -1.13 8.85
C ARG A 151 -19.55 -1.88 10.17
N PHE A 152 -18.70 -1.38 11.07
CA PHE A 152 -18.52 -1.99 12.38
C PHE A 152 -19.84 -1.95 13.17
N ARG A 153 -20.51 -0.80 13.22
CA ARG A 153 -21.81 -0.66 13.90
C ARG A 153 -22.87 -1.62 13.35
N GLN A 154 -22.98 -1.72 12.02
CA GLN A 154 -23.90 -2.64 11.36
C GLN A 154 -23.59 -4.11 11.67
N SER A 155 -22.30 -4.46 11.78
CA SER A 155 -21.87 -5.83 12.06
C SER A 155 -22.20 -6.33 13.48
N GLN A 156 -22.54 -5.42 14.41
CA GLN A 156 -22.84 -5.77 15.81
C GLN A 156 -24.33 -6.06 16.10
N ALA A 157 -25.19 -6.11 15.06
CA ALA A 157 -26.57 -6.59 15.12
C ALA A 157 -27.37 -6.25 16.43
N ALA A 158 -27.69 -4.97 16.66
CA ALA A 158 -28.72 -4.55 17.62
C ALA A 158 -29.18 -3.08 17.37
N PRO A 159 -30.44 -2.72 17.71
CA PRO A 159 -31.19 -1.60 17.15
C PRO A 159 -30.69 -0.20 17.56
N GLN A 160 -31.12 0.77 16.76
CA GLN A 160 -30.62 2.15 16.57
C GLN A 160 -30.54 3.08 17.80
N THR A 161 -30.58 2.60 19.04
CA THR A 161 -30.57 3.46 20.23
C THR A 161 -29.74 2.84 21.37
N GLY A 162 -28.42 3.01 21.32
CA GLY A 162 -27.53 2.73 22.44
C GLY A 162 -26.25 1.98 22.08
N ARG A 163 -25.27 2.02 23.00
CA ARG A 163 -24.06 1.19 22.93
C ARG A 163 -24.44 -0.29 23.07
N VAL A 164 -23.84 -1.20 22.32
CA VAL A 164 -24.16 -2.64 22.31
C VAL A 164 -23.23 -3.39 23.27
N SER A 165 -23.72 -4.44 23.94
CA SER A 165 -22.85 -5.34 24.69
C SER A 165 -22.01 -6.18 23.71
N CYS A 166 -20.74 -5.83 23.57
CA CYS A 166 -19.85 -6.51 22.65
C CYS A 166 -19.22 -7.77 23.28
N ALA A 167 -19.33 -7.96 24.60
CA ALA A 167 -18.85 -9.18 25.26
C ALA A 167 -19.61 -10.45 24.83
N LYS A 168 -20.87 -10.31 24.39
CA LYS A 168 -21.77 -11.43 24.07
C LYS A 168 -21.81 -11.82 22.59
N SER A 169 -21.21 -11.03 21.69
CA SER A 169 -21.31 -11.30 20.24
C SER A 169 -20.44 -12.48 19.75
N GLY A 170 -19.68 -13.14 20.65
CA GLY A 170 -18.87 -14.33 20.30
C GLY A 170 -17.75 -14.04 19.29
N GLN A 171 -17.50 -12.77 18.97
CA GLN A 171 -16.57 -12.39 17.93
C GLN A 171 -15.13 -12.51 18.46
N LYS A 172 -14.34 -13.42 17.86
CA LYS A 172 -12.87 -13.49 18.05
C LYS A 172 -12.20 -12.11 17.90
N ALA A 173 -12.79 -11.23 17.08
CA ALA A 173 -12.37 -9.85 16.93
C ALA A 173 -12.32 -9.10 18.28
N LEU A 174 -13.26 -9.31 19.20
CA LEU A 174 -13.24 -8.69 20.53
C LEU A 174 -12.16 -9.24 21.45
N ALA A 175 -11.80 -10.52 21.35
CA ALA A 175 -10.66 -11.06 22.11
C ALA A 175 -9.35 -10.41 21.63
N PHE A 176 -9.18 -10.28 20.31
CA PHE A 176 -8.07 -9.56 19.71
C PHE A 176 -8.05 -8.08 20.15
N PHE A 177 -9.19 -7.39 20.06
CA PHE A 177 -9.29 -6.00 20.50
C PHE A 177 -8.98 -5.88 21.99
N ASN A 178 -9.51 -6.74 22.85
CA ASN A 178 -9.22 -6.69 24.27
C ASN A 178 -7.75 -6.93 24.58
N SER A 179 -7.07 -7.81 23.84
CA SER A 179 -5.62 -8.00 23.92
C SER A 179 -4.87 -6.74 23.52
N TYR A 180 -5.14 -6.20 22.33
CA TYR A 180 -4.52 -4.96 21.84
C TYR A 180 -4.79 -3.76 22.77
N LEU A 181 -6.04 -3.61 23.21
CA LEU A 181 -6.46 -2.58 24.16
C LEU A 181 -5.74 -2.71 25.51
N THR A 182 -5.48 -3.93 25.96
CA THR A 182 -4.74 -4.19 27.19
C THR A 182 -3.27 -3.82 27.04
N ASP A 183 -2.65 -4.19 25.92
CA ASP A 183 -1.25 -3.88 25.66
C ASP A 183 -1.01 -2.39 25.43
N VAL A 184 -1.91 -1.71 24.71
CA VAL A 184 -1.85 -0.26 24.53
C VAL A 184 -2.13 0.47 25.83
N ALA A 185 -3.10 0.01 26.64
CA ALA A 185 -3.41 0.65 27.92
C ALA A 185 -2.28 0.53 28.96
N LYS A 186 -1.41 -0.48 28.86
CA LYS A 186 -0.23 -0.64 29.71
C LYS A 186 0.92 0.31 29.36
N LYS A 187 0.95 0.87 28.15
CA LYS A 187 1.99 1.81 27.71
C LYS A 187 1.72 3.22 28.23
N SER A 188 2.77 3.89 28.67
CA SER A 188 2.75 5.35 28.90
C SER A 188 2.35 6.08 27.61
N ASP A 189 1.85 7.31 27.73
CA ASP A 189 1.56 8.12 26.54
C ASP A 189 2.82 8.33 25.70
N ASP A 190 3.97 8.57 26.34
CA ASP A 190 5.25 8.80 25.66
C ASP A 190 5.73 7.55 24.91
N ASP A 191 5.71 6.37 25.53
CA ASP A 191 6.14 5.12 24.86
C ASP A 191 5.24 4.78 23.67
N TYR A 192 3.94 5.05 23.81
CA TYR A 192 3.00 4.84 22.72
C TYR A 192 3.27 5.82 21.58
N GLN A 193 3.45 7.11 21.87
CA GLN A 193 3.77 8.11 20.84
C GLN A 193 5.11 7.86 20.17
N ALA A 194 6.15 7.47 20.92
CA ALA A 194 7.44 7.10 20.36
C ALA A 194 7.32 5.91 19.38
N GLY A 195 6.45 4.95 19.68
CA GLY A 195 6.13 3.85 18.76
C GLY A 195 5.50 4.34 17.44
N ILE A 196 4.54 5.27 17.53
CA ILE A 196 3.91 5.87 16.33
C ILE A 196 4.92 6.71 15.55
N ASP A 197 5.74 7.51 16.22
CA ASP A 197 6.72 8.37 15.56
C ASP A 197 7.81 7.52 14.88
N LYS A 198 8.22 6.40 15.50
CA LYS A 198 9.10 5.41 14.86
C LYS A 198 8.45 4.76 13.65
N LEU A 199 7.17 4.39 13.71
CA LEU A 199 6.43 3.82 12.58
C LEU A 199 6.44 4.79 11.37
N LEU A 200 6.34 6.09 11.62
CA LEU A 200 6.16 7.14 10.61
C LEU A 200 7.45 7.91 10.27
N SER A 201 8.59 7.51 10.81
CA SER A 201 9.87 8.24 10.69
C SER A 201 10.44 8.25 9.27
N VAL A 202 10.13 7.23 8.46
CA VAL A 202 10.65 7.08 7.09
C VAL A 202 9.52 7.25 6.08
N PRO A 203 9.57 8.27 5.20
CA PRO A 203 8.64 8.42 4.08
C PRO A 203 8.68 7.21 3.14
N ARG A 204 7.56 6.50 2.99
CA ARG A 204 7.43 5.29 2.18
C ARG A 204 5.98 4.98 1.85
N LEU A 205 5.76 4.15 0.83
CA LEU A 205 4.42 3.70 0.48
C LEU A 205 3.73 3.10 1.71
N PRO A 206 2.50 3.54 2.06
CA PRO A 206 1.77 2.93 3.14
C PRO A 206 1.33 1.52 2.70
N SER A 207 1.78 0.49 3.43
CA SER A 207 1.55 -0.92 3.08
C SER A 207 0.60 -1.60 4.05
N MET A 208 0.00 -2.70 3.60
CA MET A 208 -0.86 -3.55 4.43
C MET A 208 -0.08 -4.67 5.13
N ASN A 209 1.04 -5.15 4.60
CA ASN A 209 1.81 -6.23 5.24
C ASN A 209 3.14 -5.74 5.81
N PRO A 210 3.65 -6.35 6.89
CA PRO A 210 3.01 -7.40 7.67
C PRO A 210 1.81 -6.85 8.47
N CYS A 211 0.71 -7.60 8.46
CA CYS A 211 -0.41 -7.43 9.38
C CYS A 211 -0.52 -8.70 10.22
N LEU A 212 -0.93 -8.55 11.48
CA LEU A 212 -0.90 -9.57 12.53
C LEU A 212 -1.40 -10.96 12.08
#